data_AF-A0A0D6MAA0-F1
#
_entry.id   AF-A0A0D6MAA0-F1
#
_cell.length_a   1.000
_cell.length_b   1.000
_cell.length_c   1.000
_cell.angle_alpha   90.00
_cell.angle_beta   90.00
_cell.angle_gamma   90.00
#
_symmetry.space_group_name_H-M   'P 1'
#
loop_
_entity.id
_entity.type
_entity.pdbx_description
1 polymer ?
#
loop_
_entity_poly.entity_id
_entity_poly.type
_entity_poly.pdbx_seq_one_letter_code
_entity_poly.pdbx_strand_id
1 'polypeptide(L)'
;MDEFFDFVIEKYSWLIDSYMTRYFVDDLWSKLPVSWQLALQNIEPEECTCLVNASAPSQRIVLPLALLCLKTLVASLPPREAVTSPAAVARSCGIEVETPQDFHNITSANNLRTKLKPKKQYEIDRIVTTVELLRRRNPGQRALLIGLHPCGDLSASILRIFTRSPKVTTMILFGCCYHKLSTVEEEASCSQPHSAYRMQCYRAVLESLITQSHDEEICKQRSSIVVHSVVGRDGITFEEYMRPALAKYPEIVEALEEQLKHDEESRRIIASVDSEWRRFLVVHCLRLILAPIVEQIIIKDRVQYLEECGHSVAVVPLFDPKISPRNFAIIAMKDSVLLIDLLYI
;
A
#
# COMPACT_ATOMS: atom_id res chain seq x y z
N MET A 1 -8.56 -22.96 0.01
CA MET A 1 -8.47 -21.48 -0.05
C MET A 1 -7.16 -21.07 -0.73
N ASP A 2 -6.08 -21.81 -0.47
CA ASP A 2 -4.74 -21.51 -0.98
C ASP A 2 -4.63 -21.66 -2.50
N GLU A 3 -5.20 -22.72 -3.09
CA GLU A 3 -5.25 -22.89 -4.57
C GLU A 3 -5.93 -21.71 -5.30
N PHE A 4 -6.92 -21.07 -4.68
CA PHE A 4 -7.60 -19.92 -5.28
C PHE A 4 -6.76 -18.64 -5.18
N PHE A 5 -6.00 -18.47 -4.09
CA PHE A 5 -5.03 -17.38 -3.97
C PHE A 5 -3.91 -17.52 -5.00
N ASP A 6 -3.37 -18.73 -5.15
CA ASP A 6 -2.35 -19.04 -6.16
C ASP A 6 -2.86 -18.71 -7.57
N PHE A 7 -4.09 -19.13 -7.90
CA PHE A 7 -4.72 -18.79 -9.16
C PHE A 7 -4.86 -17.27 -9.38
N VAL A 8 -5.28 -16.52 -8.35
CA VAL A 8 -5.43 -15.05 -8.46
C VAL A 8 -4.08 -14.38 -8.67
N ILE A 9 -3.04 -14.79 -7.94
CA ILE A 9 -1.68 -14.26 -8.10
C ILE A 9 -1.13 -14.61 -9.48
N GLU A 10 -1.21 -15.87 -9.91
CA GLU A 10 -0.71 -16.30 -11.21
C GLU A 10 -1.40 -15.50 -12.33
N LYS A 11 -2.74 -15.43 -12.29
CA LYS A 11 -3.55 -14.80 -13.35
C LYS A 11 -3.42 -13.29 -13.40
N TYR A 12 -3.26 -12.62 -12.26
CA TYR A 12 -3.27 -11.15 -12.18
C TYR A 12 -1.95 -10.54 -11.71
N SER A 13 -0.87 -11.32 -11.60
CA SER A 13 0.50 -10.88 -11.29
C SER A 13 0.91 -9.66 -12.12
N TRP A 14 0.66 -9.69 -13.43
CA TRP A 14 0.98 -8.58 -14.34
C TRP A 14 0.32 -7.25 -13.93
N LEU A 15 -0.88 -7.28 -13.34
CA LEU A 15 -1.61 -6.10 -12.89
C LEU A 15 -1.19 -5.73 -11.46
N ILE A 16 -1.03 -6.74 -10.62
CA ILE A 16 -0.57 -6.67 -9.23
C ILE A 16 0.79 -5.96 -9.18
N ASP A 17 1.77 -6.41 -9.97
CA ASP A 17 3.15 -5.91 -10.01
C ASP A 17 3.36 -4.69 -10.93
N SER A 18 2.32 -4.25 -11.64
CA SER A 18 2.41 -3.06 -12.49
C SER A 18 2.62 -1.79 -11.67
N TYR A 19 3.24 -0.76 -12.26
CA TYR A 19 3.28 0.58 -11.67
C TYR A 19 2.37 1.49 -12.47
N MET A 20 1.54 2.32 -11.81
CA MET A 20 0.68 3.26 -12.53
C MET A 20 1.50 4.28 -13.33
N THR A 21 2.72 4.60 -12.89
CA THR A 21 3.64 5.43 -13.68
C THR A 21 4.02 4.79 -15.01
N ARG A 22 3.90 3.47 -15.16
CA ARG A 22 4.18 2.76 -16.40
C ARG A 22 2.94 2.50 -17.25
N TYR A 23 1.82 3.17 -16.97
CA TYR A 23 0.55 2.97 -17.67
C TYR A 23 0.68 2.98 -19.20
N PHE A 24 1.36 4.00 -19.75
CA PHE A 24 1.59 4.12 -21.19
C PHE A 24 2.69 3.19 -21.70
N VAL A 25 3.79 3.05 -20.92
CA VAL A 25 4.93 2.20 -21.32
C VAL A 25 4.51 0.75 -21.51
N ASP A 26 3.71 0.24 -20.57
CA ASP A 26 3.32 -1.16 -20.51
C ASP A 26 1.95 -1.41 -21.14
N ASP A 27 1.31 -0.38 -21.73
CA ASP A 27 -0.05 -0.38 -22.30
C ASP A 27 -1.06 -1.12 -21.41
N LEU A 28 -1.17 -0.67 -20.15
CA LEU A 28 -1.88 -1.42 -19.11
C LEU A 28 -3.38 -1.60 -19.41
N TRP A 29 -4.00 -0.66 -20.13
CA TRP A 29 -5.41 -0.75 -20.50
C TRP A 29 -5.65 -1.91 -21.47
N SER A 30 -4.86 -2.01 -22.54
CA SER A 30 -5.03 -3.05 -23.55
C SER A 30 -4.75 -4.46 -23.03
N LYS A 31 -3.97 -4.58 -21.95
CA LYS A 31 -3.73 -5.86 -21.24
C LYS A 31 -4.94 -6.37 -20.46
N LEU A 32 -5.92 -5.52 -20.15
CA LEU A 32 -7.14 -5.96 -19.48
C LEU A 32 -7.92 -6.94 -20.37
N PRO A 33 -8.63 -7.93 -19.80
CA PRO A 33 -9.53 -8.77 -20.57
C PRO A 33 -10.53 -7.93 -21.37
N VAL A 34 -10.82 -8.33 -22.62
CA VAL A 34 -11.73 -7.58 -23.52
C VAL A 34 -13.09 -7.33 -22.86
N SER A 35 -13.61 -8.30 -22.10
CA SER A 35 -14.87 -8.13 -21.35
C SER A 35 -14.80 -7.03 -20.29
N TRP A 36 -13.63 -6.79 -19.69
CA TRP A 36 -13.43 -5.71 -18.71
C TRP A 36 -13.33 -4.37 -19.41
N GLN A 37 -12.60 -4.28 -20.52
CA GLN A 37 -12.51 -3.05 -21.32
C GLN A 37 -13.90 -2.61 -21.78
N LEU A 38 -14.70 -3.53 -22.35
CA LEU A 38 -16.05 -3.24 -22.82
C LEU A 38 -16.99 -2.77 -21.69
N ALA A 39 -16.89 -3.39 -20.52
CA ALA A 39 -17.72 -3.03 -19.37
C ALA A 39 -17.32 -1.71 -18.72
N LEU A 40 -16.01 -1.37 -18.72
CA LEU A 40 -15.46 -0.27 -17.93
C LEU A 40 -15.01 0.94 -18.74
N GLN A 41 -14.97 0.89 -20.08
CA GLN A 41 -14.49 2.00 -20.91
C GLN A 41 -15.24 3.33 -20.72
N ASN A 42 -16.51 3.26 -20.29
CA ASN A 42 -17.39 4.42 -20.12
C ASN A 42 -17.82 4.63 -18.66
N ILE A 43 -17.10 4.04 -17.70
CA ILE A 43 -17.42 4.20 -16.28
C ILE A 43 -17.12 5.64 -15.84
N GLU A 44 -18.08 6.25 -15.14
CA GLU A 44 -17.86 7.55 -14.53
C GLU A 44 -17.10 7.41 -13.18
N PRO A 45 -16.33 8.41 -12.76
CA PRO A 45 -15.50 8.33 -11.54
C PRO A 45 -16.29 7.95 -10.28
N GLU A 46 -17.52 8.42 -10.15
CA GLU A 46 -18.39 8.14 -9.01
C GLU A 46 -18.77 6.64 -8.94
N GLU A 47 -18.81 5.96 -10.09
CA GLU A 47 -19.16 4.55 -10.22
C GLU A 47 -17.96 3.63 -9.93
N CYS A 48 -16.72 4.11 -10.03
CA CYS A 48 -15.51 3.35 -9.69
C CYS A 48 -15.47 2.88 -8.23
N THR A 49 -16.30 3.46 -7.36
CA THR A 49 -16.51 2.98 -5.98
C THR A 49 -16.89 1.51 -5.92
N CYS A 50 -17.64 1.00 -6.91
CA CYS A 50 -18.00 -0.41 -7.01
C CYS A 50 -16.80 -1.34 -7.32
N LEU A 51 -15.68 -0.81 -7.81
CA LEU A 51 -14.47 -1.59 -8.06
C LEU A 51 -13.61 -1.71 -6.79
N VAL A 52 -13.53 -0.65 -5.99
CA VAL A 52 -12.65 -0.61 -4.81
C VAL A 52 -13.32 -1.07 -3.52
N ASN A 53 -14.65 -0.96 -3.43
CA ASN A 53 -15.42 -1.41 -2.28
C ASN A 53 -16.18 -2.70 -2.64
N ALA A 54 -15.81 -3.81 -2.01
CA ALA A 54 -16.43 -5.12 -2.25
C ALA A 54 -17.94 -5.11 -2.00
N SER A 55 -18.42 -4.34 -1.01
CA SER A 55 -19.83 -4.24 -0.63
C SER A 55 -20.62 -3.21 -1.44
N ALA A 56 -19.95 -2.32 -2.17
CA ALA A 56 -20.64 -1.31 -2.97
C ALA A 56 -21.31 -1.96 -4.20
N PRO A 57 -22.63 -1.73 -4.41
CA PRO A 57 -23.33 -2.26 -5.56
C PRO A 57 -22.88 -1.56 -6.84
N SER A 58 -22.93 -2.26 -7.97
CA SER A 58 -22.89 -1.62 -9.27
C SER A 58 -24.31 -1.21 -9.66
N GLN A 59 -24.51 0.05 -10.04
CA GLN A 59 -25.84 0.59 -10.35
C GLN A 59 -26.14 0.62 -11.85
N ARG A 60 -25.20 1.08 -12.69
CA ARG A 60 -25.43 1.25 -14.14
C ARG A 60 -24.65 0.29 -15.01
N ILE A 61 -23.67 -0.41 -14.46
CA ILE A 61 -22.75 -1.26 -15.21
C ILE A 61 -22.90 -2.71 -14.76
N VAL A 62 -22.92 -3.64 -15.71
CA VAL A 62 -22.83 -5.06 -15.39
C VAL A 62 -21.35 -5.44 -15.33
N LEU A 63 -20.84 -5.68 -14.13
CA LEU A 63 -19.46 -6.12 -13.95
C LEU A 63 -19.27 -7.53 -14.52
N PRO A 64 -18.17 -7.79 -15.26
CA PRO A 64 -17.80 -9.14 -15.66
C PRO A 64 -17.76 -10.10 -14.47
N LEU A 65 -18.14 -11.37 -14.69
CA LEU A 65 -18.19 -12.40 -13.63
C LEU A 65 -16.89 -12.49 -12.82
N ALA A 66 -15.73 -12.38 -13.48
CA ALA A 66 -14.44 -12.40 -12.79
C ALA A 66 -14.28 -11.28 -11.75
N LEU A 67 -14.79 -10.07 -12.02
CA LEU A 67 -14.77 -8.96 -11.06
C LEU A 67 -15.76 -9.19 -9.91
N LEU A 68 -16.93 -9.76 -10.20
CA LEU A 68 -17.89 -10.15 -9.16
C LEU A 68 -17.28 -11.21 -8.22
N CYS A 69 -16.61 -12.23 -8.77
CA CYS A 69 -15.90 -13.22 -7.98
C CYS A 69 -14.78 -12.60 -7.13
N LEU A 70 -14.01 -11.65 -7.67
CA LEU A 70 -13.00 -10.92 -6.91
C LEU A 70 -13.62 -10.10 -5.78
N LYS A 71 -14.74 -9.41 -6.02
CA LYS A 71 -15.48 -8.69 -4.97
C LYS A 71 -15.95 -9.63 -3.87
N THR A 72 -16.53 -10.78 -4.23
CA THR A 72 -16.94 -11.80 -3.26
C THR A 72 -15.75 -12.32 -2.45
N LEU A 73 -14.61 -12.57 -3.08
CA LEU A 73 -13.39 -12.96 -2.38
C LEU A 73 -12.95 -11.88 -1.39
N VAL A 74 -12.84 -10.63 -1.83
CA VAL A 74 -12.43 -9.51 -0.96
C VAL A 74 -13.39 -9.34 0.22
N ALA A 75 -14.70 -9.49 -0.01
CA ALA A 75 -15.71 -9.44 1.06
C ALA A 75 -15.60 -10.58 2.07
N SER A 76 -14.97 -11.71 1.69
CA SER A 76 -14.74 -12.84 2.58
C SER A 76 -13.44 -12.72 3.41
N LEU A 77 -12.59 -11.74 3.11
CA LEU A 77 -11.35 -11.50 3.85
C LEU A 77 -11.65 -10.93 5.25
N PRO A 78 -10.71 -11.08 6.22
CA PRO A 78 -10.86 -10.50 7.55
C PRO A 78 -11.18 -9.00 7.50
N PRO A 79 -12.09 -8.51 8.36
CA PRO A 79 -12.49 -7.12 8.35
C PRO A 79 -11.30 -6.22 8.70
N ARG A 80 -11.20 -5.08 8.01
CA ARG A 80 -10.17 -4.06 8.23
C ARG A 80 -10.54 -3.06 9.33
N GLU A 81 -11.66 -3.24 10.00
CA GLU A 81 -12.12 -2.33 11.04
C GLU A 81 -11.14 -2.35 12.20
N ALA A 82 -10.59 -1.18 12.54
CA ALA A 82 -9.59 -1.09 13.59
C ALA A 82 -10.21 -1.45 14.94
N VAL A 83 -9.45 -2.16 15.77
CA VAL A 83 -9.87 -2.44 17.14
C VAL A 83 -10.16 -1.14 17.90
N THR A 84 -11.29 -1.07 18.60
CA THR A 84 -11.74 0.17 19.22
C THR A 84 -11.14 0.41 20.60
N SER A 85 -10.62 -0.63 21.26
CA SER A 85 -10.07 -0.53 22.62
C SER A 85 -8.84 -1.40 22.87
N PRO A 86 -8.01 -1.07 23.87
CA PRO A 86 -6.91 -1.92 24.32
C PRO A 86 -7.38 -3.33 24.75
N ALA A 87 -8.59 -3.45 25.29
CA ALA A 87 -9.19 -4.73 25.66
C ALA A 87 -9.36 -5.67 24.45
N ALA A 88 -9.69 -5.14 23.27
CA ALA A 88 -9.80 -5.94 22.05
C ALA A 88 -8.42 -6.46 21.58
N VAL A 89 -7.36 -5.66 21.72
CA VAL A 89 -5.97 -6.09 21.48
C VAL A 89 -5.59 -7.21 22.46
N ALA A 90 -5.87 -7.02 23.75
CA ALA A 90 -5.57 -7.99 24.79
C ALA A 90 -6.25 -9.34 24.54
N ARG A 91 -7.56 -9.33 24.21
CA ARG A 91 -8.30 -10.55 23.84
C ARG A 91 -7.68 -11.27 22.65
N SER A 92 -7.32 -10.53 21.60
CA SER A 92 -6.71 -11.11 20.39
C SER A 92 -5.35 -11.74 20.71
N CYS A 93 -4.63 -11.19 21.68
CA CYS A 93 -3.33 -11.70 22.13
C CYS A 93 -3.44 -12.70 23.29
N GLY A 94 -4.63 -13.14 23.72
CA GLY A 94 -4.81 -14.03 24.88
C GLY A 94 -4.24 -13.46 26.19
N ILE A 95 -4.37 -12.16 26.42
CA ILE A 95 -3.90 -11.45 27.62
C ILE A 95 -5.08 -11.28 28.59
N GLU A 96 -5.01 -11.91 29.76
CA GLU A 96 -6.03 -11.84 30.83
C GLU A 96 -5.64 -10.86 31.95
N VAL A 97 -5.31 -9.63 31.59
CA VAL A 97 -4.85 -8.61 32.55
C VAL A 97 -5.75 -7.38 32.47
N GLU A 98 -5.83 -6.61 33.55
CA GLU A 98 -6.52 -5.32 33.56
C GLU A 98 -6.00 -4.43 32.42
N THR A 99 -6.90 -3.96 31.57
CA THR A 99 -6.58 -3.16 30.39
C THR A 99 -6.97 -1.71 30.58
N PRO A 100 -6.20 -0.73 30.06
CA PRO A 100 -6.66 0.64 29.98
C PRO A 100 -7.99 0.74 29.22
N GLN A 101 -8.81 1.73 29.57
CA GLN A 101 -10.08 1.99 28.87
C GLN A 101 -9.84 2.40 27.42
N ASP A 102 -8.86 3.28 27.19
CA ASP A 102 -8.55 3.89 25.90
C ASP A 102 -7.07 3.77 25.53
N PHE A 103 -6.76 3.99 24.26
CA PHE A 103 -5.39 4.16 23.79
C PHE A 103 -4.82 5.48 24.32
N HIS A 104 -3.69 5.40 25.02
CA HIS A 104 -3.10 6.57 25.68
C HIS A 104 -2.62 7.59 24.65
N ASN A 105 -3.09 8.83 24.75
CA ASN A 105 -2.55 9.96 23.98
C ASN A 105 -1.28 10.45 24.67
N ILE A 106 -0.11 10.20 24.06
CA ILE A 106 1.17 10.61 24.64
C ILE A 106 1.33 12.12 24.44
N THR A 107 0.78 12.90 25.38
CA THR A 107 0.82 14.36 25.32
C THR A 107 2.02 15.02 25.96
N SER A 108 2.79 14.31 26.78
CA SER A 108 3.86 14.93 27.56
C SER A 108 4.90 13.92 28.02
N ALA A 109 5.88 13.65 27.17
CA ALA A 109 7.16 13.11 27.61
C ALA A 109 8.23 14.20 27.40
N ASN A 110 8.68 14.81 28.50
CA ASN A 110 9.96 15.51 28.63
C ASN A 110 10.32 16.58 27.58
N ASN A 111 9.48 17.61 27.36
CA ASN A 111 9.84 18.84 26.63
C ASN A 111 10.38 18.66 25.18
N LEU A 112 10.40 17.43 24.66
CA LEU A 112 10.76 17.09 23.28
C LEU A 112 9.47 16.95 22.48
N ARG A 113 8.75 18.06 22.30
CA ARG A 113 7.64 18.10 21.34
C ARG A 113 8.01 18.98 20.16
N THR A 114 8.65 18.35 19.18
CA THR A 114 8.44 18.74 17.79
C THR A 114 7.00 18.36 17.43
N LYS A 115 6.24 19.26 16.81
CA LYS A 115 4.83 19.03 16.41
C LYS A 115 4.73 17.74 15.57
N LEU A 116 4.26 16.64 16.15
CA LEU A 116 4.04 15.38 15.43
C LEU A 116 2.79 15.49 14.55
N LYS A 117 2.86 14.96 13.34
CA LYS A 117 1.70 14.88 12.43
C LYS A 117 0.63 13.94 13.02
N PRO A 118 -0.68 14.20 12.83
CA PRO A 118 -1.77 13.42 13.42
C PRO A 118 -1.65 11.91 13.18
N LYS A 119 -1.35 11.48 11.94
CA LYS A 119 -1.12 10.06 11.60
C LYS A 119 -0.02 9.43 12.45
N LYS A 120 1.11 10.11 12.63
CA LYS A 120 2.24 9.58 13.41
C LYS A 120 1.86 9.43 14.88
N GLN A 121 1.15 10.41 15.44
CA GLN A 121 0.65 10.36 16.81
C GLN A 121 -0.28 9.15 17.00
N TYR A 122 -1.25 8.98 16.09
CA TYR A 122 -2.18 7.85 16.11
C TYR A 122 -1.47 6.49 16.07
N GLU A 123 -0.47 6.31 15.20
CA GLU A 123 0.31 5.07 15.13
C GLU A 123 1.08 4.83 16.45
N ILE A 124 1.71 5.87 17.00
CA ILE A 124 2.49 5.79 18.25
C ILE A 124 1.62 5.42 19.44
N ASP A 125 0.49 6.11 19.64
CA ASP A 125 -0.41 5.90 20.78
C ASP A 125 -0.85 4.43 20.86
N ARG A 126 -1.21 3.86 19.70
CA ARG A 126 -1.71 2.48 19.63
C ARG A 126 -0.61 1.44 19.77
N ILE A 127 0.58 1.70 19.21
CA ILE A 127 1.75 0.84 19.43
C ILE A 127 2.15 0.82 20.90
N VAL A 128 2.23 1.98 21.55
CA VAL A 128 2.70 2.06 22.94
C VAL A 128 1.75 1.34 23.88
N THR A 129 0.44 1.56 23.76
CA THR A 129 -0.53 0.81 24.57
C THR A 129 -0.45 -0.70 24.30
N THR A 130 -0.23 -1.12 23.05
CA THR A 130 -0.04 -2.55 22.71
C THR A 130 1.22 -3.12 23.37
N VAL A 131 2.33 -2.38 23.35
CA VAL A 131 3.59 -2.76 24.00
C VAL A 131 3.41 -2.89 25.52
N GLU A 132 2.68 -1.98 26.16
CA GLU A 132 2.38 -2.04 27.59
C GLU A 132 1.58 -3.29 27.96
N LEU A 133 0.57 -3.66 27.17
CA LEU A 133 -0.19 -4.89 27.36
C LEU A 133 0.70 -6.13 27.23
N LEU A 134 1.54 -6.18 26.19
CA LEU A 134 2.43 -7.32 25.93
C LEU A 134 3.48 -7.48 27.04
N ARG A 135 4.01 -6.36 27.55
CA ARG A 135 4.97 -6.37 28.67
C ARG A 135 4.34 -6.93 29.96
N ARG A 136 3.05 -6.71 30.20
CA ARG A 136 2.35 -7.27 31.38
C ARG A 136 2.22 -8.79 31.29
N ARG A 137 2.00 -9.34 30.09
CA ARG A 137 1.95 -10.80 29.87
C ARG A 137 3.31 -11.47 30.12
N ASN A 138 4.41 -10.80 29.78
CA ASN A 138 5.76 -11.32 30.01
C ASN A 138 6.67 -10.28 30.70
N PRO A 139 6.59 -10.13 32.03
CA PRO A 139 7.40 -9.15 32.77
C PRO A 139 8.91 -9.37 32.63
N GLY A 140 9.34 -10.60 32.34
CA GLY A 140 10.74 -10.97 32.08
C GLY A 140 11.23 -10.63 30.67
N GLN A 141 10.39 -9.98 29.86
CA GLN A 141 10.73 -9.54 28.52
C GLN A 141 11.98 -8.64 28.51
N ARG A 142 13.02 -9.11 27.80
CA ARG A 142 14.29 -8.39 27.66
C ARG A 142 14.31 -7.48 26.44
N ALA A 143 13.70 -7.92 25.33
CA ALA A 143 13.60 -7.13 24.11
C ALA A 143 12.26 -7.38 23.38
N LEU A 144 11.76 -6.33 22.73
CA LEU A 144 10.61 -6.35 21.84
C LEU A 144 11.07 -5.82 20.48
N LEU A 145 10.71 -6.50 19.39
CA LEU A 145 11.02 -6.07 18.04
C LEU A 145 9.79 -5.45 17.37
N ILE A 146 9.88 -4.20 16.92
CA ILE A 146 8.78 -3.52 16.21
C ILE A 146 9.22 -3.21 14.79
N GLY A 147 8.47 -3.73 13.83
CA GLY A 147 8.62 -3.41 12.43
C GLY A 147 7.42 -2.62 11.92
N LEU A 148 7.51 -1.28 11.86
CA LEU A 148 6.41 -0.44 11.35
C LEU A 148 6.40 -0.30 9.83
N HIS A 149 7.56 -0.17 9.18
CA HIS A 149 7.68 -0.11 7.72
C HIS A 149 8.72 -1.11 7.13
N PRO A 150 8.83 -2.34 7.65
CA PRO A 150 9.80 -3.28 7.12
C PRO A 150 9.30 -3.85 5.80
N CYS A 151 9.72 -3.24 4.70
CA CYS A 151 9.41 -3.72 3.35
C CYS A 151 10.49 -4.70 2.87
N GLY A 152 10.11 -5.61 1.96
CA GLY A 152 11.02 -6.58 1.37
C GLY A 152 11.77 -7.42 2.41
N ASP A 153 13.07 -7.62 2.19
CA ASP A 153 13.95 -8.47 3.00
C ASP A 153 14.02 -8.07 4.47
N LEU A 154 13.73 -6.81 4.81
CA LEU A 154 13.74 -6.36 6.20
C LEU A 154 12.63 -7.07 7.00
N SER A 155 11.46 -7.32 6.40
CA SER A 155 10.39 -8.06 7.09
C SER A 155 10.78 -9.50 7.41
N ALA A 156 11.35 -10.21 6.43
CA ALA A 156 11.85 -11.56 6.60
C ALA A 156 13.01 -11.61 7.61
N SER A 157 13.89 -10.61 7.60
CA SER A 157 14.98 -10.49 8.56
C SER A 157 14.48 -10.31 9.99
N ILE A 158 13.45 -9.48 10.20
CA ILE A 158 12.80 -9.29 11.51
C ILE A 158 12.23 -10.62 12.01
N LEU A 159 11.52 -11.37 11.16
CA LEU A 159 10.98 -12.69 11.50
C LEU A 159 12.08 -13.66 11.93
N ARG A 160 13.17 -13.74 11.17
CA ARG A 160 14.33 -14.60 11.50
C ARG A 160 15.04 -14.17 12.78
N ILE A 161 15.19 -12.87 13.02
CA ILE A 161 15.78 -12.34 14.27
C ILE A 161 14.90 -12.70 15.45
N PHE A 162 13.58 -12.53 15.32
CA PHE A 162 12.63 -12.92 16.35
C PHE A 162 12.75 -14.42 16.65
N THR A 163 12.68 -15.30 15.65
CA THR A 163 12.72 -16.75 15.90
C THR A 163 14.05 -17.20 16.52
N ARG A 164 15.18 -16.73 15.99
CA ARG A 164 16.53 -17.18 16.42
C ARG A 164 17.03 -16.54 17.71
N SER A 165 16.60 -15.33 18.05
CA SER A 165 17.15 -14.63 19.22
C SER A 165 16.39 -15.00 20.51
N PRO A 166 17.04 -15.64 21.50
CA PRO A 166 16.39 -15.92 22.80
C PRO A 166 16.15 -14.64 23.63
N LYS A 167 16.75 -13.51 23.24
CA LYS A 167 16.56 -12.22 23.93
C LYS A 167 15.28 -11.51 23.50
N VAL A 168 14.81 -11.75 22.27
CA VAL A 168 13.59 -11.15 21.72
C VAL A 168 12.43 -12.09 22.00
N THR A 169 11.58 -11.70 22.94
CA THR A 169 10.45 -12.55 23.40
C THR A 169 9.13 -12.18 22.74
N THR A 170 9.04 -10.97 22.17
CA THR A 170 7.84 -10.47 21.49
C THR A 170 8.21 -9.69 20.25
N MET A 171 7.35 -9.77 19.23
CA MET A 171 7.45 -9.02 17.99
C MET A 171 6.11 -8.39 17.65
N ILE A 172 6.13 -7.16 17.12
CA ILE A 172 5.01 -6.52 16.45
C ILE A 172 5.46 -6.16 15.04
N LEU A 173 4.89 -6.82 14.04
CA LEU A 173 5.24 -6.65 12.64
C LEU A 173 4.04 -6.14 11.85
N PHE A 174 4.15 -4.93 11.32
CA PHE A 174 3.20 -4.40 10.35
C PHE A 174 3.64 -4.80 8.94
N GLY A 175 2.68 -5.16 8.10
CA GLY A 175 2.92 -5.39 6.68
C GLY A 175 3.53 -4.15 6.01
N CYS A 176 4.31 -4.36 4.94
CA CYS A 176 4.49 -3.28 3.99
C CYS A 176 3.10 -2.94 3.45
N CYS A 177 2.78 -1.66 3.30
CA CYS A 177 1.61 -1.31 2.51
C CYS A 177 1.96 -1.76 1.10
N TYR A 178 1.48 -2.93 0.68
CA TYR A 178 1.63 -3.34 -0.70
C TYR A 178 1.12 -2.18 -1.56
N HIS A 179 2.03 -1.57 -2.31
CA HIS A 179 1.86 -0.36 -3.13
C HIS A 179 1.60 1.02 -2.48
N LYS A 180 1.71 1.23 -1.16
CA LYS A 180 1.40 2.56 -0.55
C LYS A 180 0.01 3.08 -0.96
N LEU A 181 -0.90 2.15 -1.29
CA LEU A 181 -2.25 2.39 -1.78
C LEU A 181 -3.20 2.64 -0.61
N SER A 182 -3.03 3.76 0.09
CA SER A 182 -4.15 4.30 0.88
C SER A 182 -5.04 5.10 -0.06
N THR A 183 -6.31 4.74 -0.14
CA THR A 183 -7.39 5.52 -0.77
C THR A 183 -7.58 6.91 -0.13
N VAL A 184 -6.83 7.23 0.92
CA VAL A 184 -7.13 8.30 1.87
C VAL A 184 -6.21 9.51 1.72
N GLU A 185 -4.98 9.33 1.24
CA GLU A 185 -4.19 10.49 0.78
C GLU A 185 -4.87 11.19 -0.42
N GLU A 186 -5.84 10.50 -1.05
CA GLU A 186 -6.66 10.98 -2.18
C GLU A 186 -8.07 11.48 -1.80
N GLU A 187 -8.53 11.35 -0.56
CA GLU A 187 -9.85 11.90 -0.17
C GLU A 187 -9.90 13.43 -0.29
N ALA A 188 -8.76 14.12 -0.13
CA ALA A 188 -8.62 15.55 -0.42
C ALA A 188 -8.65 15.89 -1.92
N SER A 189 -8.53 14.89 -2.80
CA SER A 189 -8.55 15.05 -4.27
C SER A 189 -9.92 14.79 -4.90
N CYS A 190 -10.89 14.33 -4.10
CA CYS A 190 -12.23 13.91 -4.55
C CYS A 190 -13.14 15.09 -4.96
N SER A 191 -12.77 16.33 -4.66
CA SER A 191 -13.52 17.50 -5.17
C SER A 191 -13.34 17.70 -6.68
N GLN A 192 -12.26 17.19 -7.27
CA GLN A 192 -11.95 17.28 -8.69
C GLN A 192 -11.15 16.04 -9.17
N PRO A 193 -11.78 14.86 -9.29
CA PRO A 193 -11.10 13.62 -9.67
C PRO A 193 -10.37 13.74 -11.02
N HIS A 194 -10.93 14.52 -11.94
CA HIS A 194 -10.30 14.83 -13.22
C HIS A 194 -8.90 15.46 -13.05
N SER A 195 -8.75 16.51 -12.25
CA SER A 195 -7.46 17.21 -12.10
C SER A 195 -6.43 16.34 -11.36
N ALA A 196 -6.87 15.56 -10.38
CA ALA A 196 -6.02 14.64 -9.64
C ALA A 196 -5.43 13.52 -10.51
N TYR A 197 -6.29 12.78 -11.23
CA TYR A 197 -5.86 11.64 -12.06
C TYR A 197 -5.16 12.10 -13.34
N ARG A 198 -5.45 13.29 -13.85
CA ARG A 198 -4.68 13.93 -14.93
C ARG A 198 -3.23 14.18 -14.53
N MET A 199 -2.96 14.61 -13.30
CA MET A 199 -1.59 14.78 -12.79
C MET A 199 -0.86 13.43 -12.67
N GLN A 200 -1.56 12.37 -12.28
CA GLN A 200 -0.99 11.02 -12.26
C GLN A 200 -0.71 10.51 -13.68
N CYS A 201 -1.59 10.80 -14.65
CA CYS A 201 -1.36 10.52 -16.06
C CYS A 201 -0.11 11.26 -16.57
N TYR A 202 0.08 12.54 -16.26
CA TYR A 202 1.30 13.25 -16.65
C TYR A 202 2.56 12.64 -16.06
N ARG A 203 2.51 12.12 -14.82
CA ARG A 203 3.62 11.36 -14.26
C ARG A 203 3.93 10.11 -15.09
N ALA A 204 2.88 9.44 -15.58
CA ALA A 204 3.03 8.25 -16.42
C ALA A 204 3.48 8.57 -17.85
N VAL A 205 3.04 9.70 -18.42
CA VAL A 205 3.55 10.21 -19.69
C VAL A 205 5.04 10.48 -19.56
N LEU A 206 5.46 11.18 -18.51
CA LEU A 206 6.87 11.51 -18.28
C LEU A 206 7.74 10.25 -18.18
N GLU A 207 7.27 9.22 -17.46
CA GLU A 207 7.93 7.91 -17.41
C GLU A 207 8.04 7.29 -18.81
N SER A 208 7.01 7.41 -19.65
CA SER A 208 7.01 6.93 -21.03
C SER A 208 8.07 7.64 -21.88
N LEU A 209 8.07 8.97 -21.85
CA LEU A 209 9.04 9.77 -22.59
C LEU A 209 10.47 9.44 -22.18
N ILE A 210 10.76 9.36 -20.87
CA ILE A 210 12.09 9.05 -20.34
C ILE A 210 12.51 7.61 -20.72
N THR A 211 11.59 6.65 -20.64
CA THR A 211 11.87 5.23 -20.93
C THR A 211 12.13 4.98 -22.41
N GLN A 212 11.37 5.66 -23.28
CA GLN A 212 11.43 5.48 -24.74
C GLN A 212 12.42 6.45 -25.42
N SER A 213 12.99 7.41 -24.68
CA SER A 213 13.95 8.37 -25.24
C SER A 213 15.21 7.70 -25.77
N HIS A 214 15.72 8.25 -26.88
CA HIS A 214 17.02 7.94 -27.48
C HIS A 214 18.07 9.03 -27.23
N ASP A 215 17.72 10.09 -26.49
CA ASP A 215 18.66 11.14 -26.13
C ASP A 215 19.77 10.60 -25.19
N GLU A 216 21.00 11.00 -25.45
CA GLU A 216 22.18 10.50 -24.74
C GLU A 216 22.15 10.85 -23.24
N GLU A 217 21.75 12.07 -22.90
CA GLU A 217 21.74 12.55 -21.52
C GLU A 217 20.61 11.88 -20.73
N ILE A 218 19.44 11.71 -21.36
CA ILE A 218 18.32 10.95 -20.76
C ILE A 218 18.73 9.50 -20.53
N CYS A 219 19.34 8.83 -21.50
CA CYS A 219 19.77 7.43 -21.37
C CYS A 219 20.78 7.25 -20.23
N LYS A 220 21.72 8.18 -20.08
CA LYS A 220 22.76 8.14 -19.06
C LYS A 220 22.21 8.31 -17.64
N GLN A 221 21.22 9.19 -17.46
CA GLN A 221 20.69 9.50 -16.13
C GLN A 221 19.42 8.72 -15.76
N ARG A 222 18.76 8.05 -16.72
CA ARG A 222 17.44 7.40 -16.60
C ARG A 222 17.15 6.74 -15.25
N SER A 223 18.03 5.86 -14.78
CA SER A 223 17.82 5.08 -13.55
C SER A 223 17.92 5.90 -12.25
N SER A 224 18.43 7.12 -12.32
CA SER A 224 18.67 8.02 -11.19
C SER A 224 17.71 9.21 -11.13
N ILE A 225 16.88 9.40 -12.16
CA ILE A 225 15.92 10.51 -12.22
C ILE A 225 14.85 10.33 -11.15
N VAL A 226 14.72 11.33 -10.28
CA VAL A 226 13.66 11.38 -9.27
C VAL A 226 12.64 12.44 -9.64
N VAL A 227 11.44 12.00 -10.03
CA VAL A 227 10.33 12.88 -10.39
C VAL A 227 9.63 13.40 -9.13
N HIS A 228 9.68 14.73 -8.95
CA HIS A 228 9.09 15.42 -7.82
C HIS A 228 7.55 15.48 -7.88
N SER A 229 6.92 15.57 -6.71
CA SER A 229 5.48 15.84 -6.63
C SER A 229 5.21 17.28 -7.00
N VAL A 230 4.26 17.49 -7.92
CA VAL A 230 3.83 18.81 -8.38
C VAL A 230 2.43 19.08 -7.84
N VAL A 231 2.21 20.29 -7.34
CA VAL A 231 0.87 20.72 -6.90
C VAL A 231 -0.02 20.87 -8.13
N GLY A 232 -1.13 20.13 -8.16
CA GLY A 232 -2.10 20.20 -9.25
C GLY A 232 -2.82 21.54 -9.28
N ARG A 233 -3.11 22.01 -10.50
CA ARG A 233 -4.01 23.13 -10.76
C ARG A 233 -4.85 22.79 -11.99
N ASP A 234 -6.09 23.27 -12.02
CA ASP A 234 -6.97 23.05 -13.16
C ASP A 234 -6.36 23.62 -14.44
N GLY A 235 -6.46 22.85 -15.54
CA GLY A 235 -5.98 23.26 -16.85
C GLY A 235 -4.46 23.22 -17.06
N ILE A 236 -3.65 22.76 -16.09
CA ILE A 236 -2.19 22.69 -16.25
C ILE A 236 -1.78 21.89 -17.48
N THR A 237 -0.85 22.40 -18.29
CA THR A 237 -0.33 21.64 -19.46
C THR A 237 0.71 20.61 -19.02
N PHE A 238 1.07 19.70 -19.92
CA PHE A 238 2.13 18.73 -19.64
C PHE A 238 3.48 19.41 -19.40
N GLU A 239 3.81 20.45 -20.16
CA GLU A 239 5.07 21.20 -20.02
C GLU A 239 5.13 21.94 -18.68
N GLU A 240 4.01 22.51 -18.25
CA GLU A 240 3.86 23.17 -16.95
C GLU A 240 3.96 22.18 -15.78
N TYR A 241 3.59 20.92 -16.00
CA TYR A 241 3.84 19.82 -15.05
C TYR A 241 5.31 19.36 -15.07
N MET A 242 5.88 19.13 -16.26
CA MET A 242 7.19 18.52 -16.47
C MET A 242 8.32 19.35 -15.83
N ARG A 243 8.32 20.66 -16.07
CA ARG A 243 9.38 21.56 -15.58
C ARG A 243 9.57 21.50 -14.06
N PRO A 244 8.54 21.69 -13.21
CA PRO A 244 8.69 21.55 -11.76
C PRO A 244 8.91 20.10 -11.32
N ALA A 245 8.36 19.10 -12.04
CA ALA A 245 8.57 17.69 -11.72
C ALA A 245 10.05 17.27 -11.88
N LEU A 246 10.76 17.89 -12.83
CA LEU A 246 12.16 17.67 -13.16
C LEU A 246 13.06 18.87 -12.79
N ALA A 247 12.66 19.70 -11.82
CA ALA A 247 13.40 20.92 -11.47
C ALA A 247 14.88 20.71 -11.09
N LYS A 248 15.26 19.48 -10.73
CA LYS A 248 16.65 19.09 -10.43
C LYS A 248 17.48 18.68 -11.65
N TYR A 249 16.84 18.52 -12.81
CA TYR A 249 17.42 17.98 -14.03
C TYR A 249 17.07 18.88 -15.22
N PRO A 250 17.51 20.16 -15.24
CA PRO A 250 17.19 21.10 -16.32
C PRO A 250 17.65 20.60 -17.70
N GLU A 251 18.78 19.90 -17.76
CA GLU A 251 19.30 19.29 -19.00
C GLU A 251 18.36 18.22 -19.56
N ILE A 252 17.69 17.46 -18.68
CA ILE A 252 16.69 16.46 -19.07
C ILE A 252 15.42 17.13 -19.57
N VAL A 253 15.03 18.25 -18.98
CA VAL A 253 13.89 19.06 -19.44
C VAL A 253 14.16 19.58 -20.85
N GLU A 254 15.34 20.14 -21.12
CA GLU A 254 15.73 20.63 -22.45
C GLU A 254 15.74 19.50 -23.50
N ALA A 255 16.32 18.35 -23.16
CA ALA A 255 16.34 17.18 -24.04
C ALA A 255 14.93 16.66 -24.36
N LEU A 256 14.04 16.60 -23.37
CA LEU A 256 12.64 16.22 -23.57
C LEU A 256 11.90 17.25 -24.44
N GLU A 257 12.09 18.55 -24.19
CA GLU A 257 11.47 19.60 -25.02
C GLU A 257 11.93 19.55 -26.48
N GLU A 258 13.20 19.20 -26.74
CA GLU A 258 13.71 18.98 -28.10
C GLU A 258 13.12 17.70 -28.72
N GLN A 259 13.07 16.59 -27.98
CA GLN A 259 12.44 15.34 -28.42
C GLN A 259 10.99 15.59 -28.87
N LEU A 260 10.23 16.35 -28.09
CA LEU A 260 8.81 16.63 -28.38
C LEU A 260 8.57 17.39 -29.69
N LYS A 261 9.57 18.11 -30.22
CA LYS A 261 9.43 18.81 -31.50
C LYS A 261 9.35 17.83 -32.67
N HIS A 262 10.08 16.72 -32.59
CA HIS A 262 10.27 15.79 -33.71
C HIS A 262 9.53 14.47 -33.52
N ASP A 263 9.23 14.10 -32.27
CA ASP A 263 8.53 12.86 -31.93
C ASP A 263 7.01 13.07 -31.95
N GLU A 264 6.35 12.51 -32.97
CA GLU A 264 4.89 12.55 -33.09
C GLU A 264 4.21 11.59 -32.10
N GLU A 265 4.83 10.45 -31.78
CA GLU A 265 4.27 9.45 -30.86
C GLU A 265 4.19 10.02 -29.44
N SER A 266 5.28 10.63 -28.97
CA SER A 266 5.32 11.34 -27.68
C SER A 266 4.22 12.41 -27.57
N ARG A 267 4.00 13.19 -28.63
CA ARG A 267 2.94 14.21 -28.68
C ARG A 267 1.54 13.60 -28.66
N ARG A 268 1.33 12.46 -29.34
CA ARG A 268 0.05 11.73 -29.30
C ARG A 268 -0.25 11.21 -27.90
N ILE A 269 0.74 10.68 -27.19
CA ILE A 269 0.58 10.22 -25.81
C ILE A 269 0.17 11.40 -24.90
N ILE A 270 0.85 12.55 -25.00
CA ILE A 270 0.50 13.76 -24.24
C ILE A 270 -0.94 14.20 -24.55
N ALA A 271 -1.33 14.26 -25.82
CA ALA A 271 -2.68 14.66 -26.24
C ALA A 271 -3.77 13.67 -25.78
N SER A 272 -3.40 12.40 -25.54
CA SER A 272 -4.35 11.37 -25.10
C SER A 272 -4.75 11.48 -23.63
N VAL A 273 -4.04 12.26 -22.81
CA VAL A 273 -4.24 12.33 -21.35
C VAL A 273 -5.69 12.64 -20.97
N ASP A 274 -6.33 13.60 -21.63
CA ASP A 274 -7.70 14.02 -21.33
C ASP A 274 -8.75 12.95 -21.72
N SER A 275 -8.41 12.03 -22.62
CA SER A 275 -9.23 10.86 -22.95
C SER A 275 -8.89 9.62 -22.11
N GLU A 276 -7.65 9.48 -21.65
CA GLU A 276 -7.13 8.26 -21.01
C GLU A 276 -7.25 8.29 -19.48
N TRP A 277 -7.38 9.45 -18.84
CA TRP A 277 -7.38 9.53 -17.37
C TRP A 277 -8.47 8.67 -16.70
N ARG A 278 -9.62 8.47 -17.36
CA ARG A 278 -10.67 7.56 -16.86
C ARG A 278 -10.21 6.10 -16.90
N ARG A 279 -9.59 5.67 -18.01
CA ARG A 279 -9.04 4.32 -18.15
C ARG A 279 -7.90 4.07 -17.17
N PHE A 280 -7.06 5.08 -16.96
CA PHE A 280 -6.04 5.10 -15.92
C PHE A 280 -6.64 4.89 -14.52
N LEU A 281 -7.69 5.66 -14.18
CA LEU A 281 -8.43 5.51 -12.91
C LEU A 281 -8.98 4.08 -12.77
N VAL A 282 -9.57 3.51 -13.82
CA VAL A 282 -10.07 2.13 -13.80
C VAL A 282 -8.96 1.13 -13.51
N VAL A 283 -7.83 1.20 -14.23
CA VAL A 283 -6.69 0.31 -13.98
C VAL A 283 -6.20 0.47 -12.54
N HIS A 284 -6.16 1.70 -12.03
CA HIS A 284 -5.82 1.96 -10.63
C HIS A 284 -6.80 1.28 -9.66
N CYS A 285 -8.10 1.43 -9.86
CA CYS A 285 -9.13 0.78 -9.05
C CYS A 285 -9.07 -0.76 -9.12
N LEU A 286 -8.77 -1.32 -10.29
CA LEU A 286 -8.59 -2.76 -10.48
C LEU A 286 -7.32 -3.29 -9.80
N ARG A 287 -6.31 -2.45 -9.57
CA ARG A 287 -5.17 -2.81 -8.71
C ARG A 287 -5.56 -2.75 -7.24
N LEU A 288 -6.38 -1.76 -6.86
CA LEU A 288 -6.86 -1.59 -5.49
C LEU A 288 -7.74 -2.76 -5.02
N ILE A 289 -8.59 -3.35 -5.88
CA ILE A 289 -9.38 -4.53 -5.50
C ILE A 289 -8.52 -5.75 -5.19
N LEU A 290 -7.34 -5.87 -5.83
CA LEU A 290 -6.41 -6.99 -5.61
C LEU A 290 -5.51 -6.78 -4.39
N ALA A 291 -5.29 -5.53 -3.96
CA ALA A 291 -4.38 -5.23 -2.87
C ALA A 291 -4.72 -5.94 -1.54
N PRO A 292 -6.00 -6.01 -1.08
CA PRO A 292 -6.36 -6.78 0.12
C PRO A 292 -6.03 -8.27 0.01
N ILE A 293 -6.16 -8.86 -1.18
CA ILE A 293 -5.86 -10.28 -1.41
C ILE A 293 -4.37 -10.53 -1.20
N VAL A 294 -3.52 -9.71 -1.82
CA VAL A 294 -2.06 -9.81 -1.67
C VAL A 294 -1.64 -9.57 -0.22
N GLU A 295 -2.22 -8.59 0.46
CA GLU A 295 -1.93 -8.31 1.87
C GLU A 295 -2.26 -9.53 2.75
N GLN A 296 -3.40 -10.20 2.53
CA GLN A 296 -3.79 -11.38 3.30
C GLN A 296 -2.89 -12.59 3.04
N ILE A 297 -2.43 -12.79 1.80
CA ILE A 297 -1.45 -13.84 1.48
C ILE A 297 -0.15 -13.60 2.25
N ILE A 298 0.37 -12.37 2.21
CA ILE A 298 1.60 -12.00 2.93
C ILE A 298 1.43 -12.17 4.45
N ILE A 299 0.28 -11.78 5.00
CA ILE A 299 0.02 -11.96 6.44
C ILE A 299 -0.02 -13.45 6.80
N LYS A 300 -0.75 -14.26 6.03
CA LYS A 300 -0.87 -15.70 6.26
C LYS A 300 0.47 -16.42 6.19
N ASP A 301 1.27 -16.14 5.17
CA ASP A 301 2.63 -16.70 5.02
C ASP A 301 3.48 -16.46 6.28
N ARG A 302 3.48 -15.22 6.77
CA ARG A 302 4.27 -14.83 7.95
C ARG A 302 3.72 -15.44 9.25
N VAL A 303 2.40 -15.52 9.39
CA VAL A 303 1.75 -16.16 10.54
C VAL A 303 2.10 -17.63 10.56
N GLN A 304 1.94 -18.33 9.44
CA GLN A 304 2.24 -19.76 9.34
C GLN A 304 3.72 -20.05 9.64
N TYR A 305 4.66 -19.26 9.09
CA TYR A 305 6.08 -19.39 9.43
C TYR A 305 6.35 -19.28 10.94
N LEU A 306 5.68 -18.34 11.63
CA LEU A 306 5.84 -18.15 13.07
C LEU A 306 5.21 -19.28 13.89
N GLU A 307 4.04 -19.77 13.47
CA GLU A 307 3.34 -20.90 14.10
C GLU A 307 4.13 -22.20 13.92
N GLU A 308 4.71 -22.44 12.74
CA GLU A 308 5.62 -23.57 12.47
C GLU A 308 6.89 -23.51 13.33
N CYS A 309 7.35 -22.31 13.70
CA CYS A 309 8.42 -22.12 14.68
C CYS A 309 7.97 -22.32 16.15
N GLY A 310 6.70 -22.70 16.38
CA GLY A 310 6.13 -22.93 17.69
C GLY A 310 5.77 -21.66 18.46
N HIS A 311 5.59 -20.53 17.79
CA HIS A 311 5.28 -19.26 18.47
C HIS A 311 3.79 -18.97 18.49
N SER A 312 3.31 -18.33 19.56
CA SER A 312 1.94 -17.82 19.66
C SER A 312 1.81 -16.55 18.82
N VAL A 313 0.85 -16.52 17.90
CA VAL A 313 0.66 -15.40 16.97
C VAL A 313 -0.78 -14.88 17.03
N ALA A 314 -0.92 -13.57 16.94
CA ALA A 314 -2.19 -12.88 16.79
C ALA A 314 -2.10 -11.87 15.64
N VAL A 315 -3.16 -11.78 14.84
CA VAL A 315 -3.29 -10.74 13.80
C VAL A 315 -4.37 -9.76 14.24
N VAL A 316 -4.01 -8.49 14.38
CA VAL A 316 -4.89 -7.46 14.91
C VAL A 316 -4.99 -6.32 13.90
N PRO A 317 -6.19 -5.89 13.46
CA PRO A 317 -6.36 -4.64 12.71
C PRO A 317 -6.11 -3.47 13.67
N LEU A 318 -4.83 -3.17 13.89
CA LEU A 318 -4.41 -2.21 14.90
C LEU A 318 -4.63 -0.78 14.42
N PHE A 319 -4.52 -0.44 13.15
CA PHE A 319 -4.70 0.95 12.70
C PHE A 319 -5.93 1.12 11.81
N ASP A 320 -6.63 2.24 11.94
CA ASP A 320 -7.69 2.62 11.02
C ASP A 320 -7.11 2.80 9.62
N PRO A 321 -7.57 2.05 8.59
CA PRO A 321 -7.10 2.19 7.22
C PRO A 321 -7.26 3.61 6.66
N LYS A 322 -8.18 4.41 7.23
CA LYS A 322 -8.36 5.84 6.92
C LYS A 322 -7.20 6.70 7.40
N ILE A 323 -6.58 6.35 8.53
CA ILE A 323 -5.50 7.15 9.13
C ILE A 323 -4.13 6.60 8.73
N SER A 324 -3.98 5.28 8.74
CA SER A 324 -2.77 4.59 8.33
C SER A 324 -3.08 3.43 7.39
N PRO A 325 -2.42 3.35 6.22
CA PRO A 325 -2.57 2.19 5.33
C PRO A 325 -2.16 0.85 5.98
N ARG A 326 -1.40 0.87 7.08
CA ARG A 326 -0.85 -0.31 7.75
C ARG A 326 -1.82 -0.88 8.78
N ASN A 327 -2.97 -1.34 8.30
CA ASN A 327 -4.08 -1.76 9.16
C ASN A 327 -3.71 -2.91 10.11
N PHE A 328 -3.21 -4.03 9.59
CA PHE A 328 -2.93 -5.23 10.39
C PHE A 328 -1.53 -5.22 11.02
N ALA A 329 -1.47 -5.60 12.30
CA ALA A 329 -0.28 -5.95 13.05
C ALA A 329 -0.25 -7.47 13.30
N ILE A 330 0.87 -8.11 12.95
CA ILE A 330 1.21 -9.47 13.34
C ILE A 330 1.96 -9.39 14.67
N ILE A 331 1.36 -9.89 15.74
CA ILE A 331 1.90 -9.88 17.10
C ILE A 331 2.32 -11.30 17.43
N ALA A 332 3.61 -11.53 17.63
CA ALA A 332 4.16 -12.85 17.93
C ALA A 332 4.81 -12.87 19.31
N MET A 333 4.64 -13.96 20.05
CA MET A 333 5.14 -14.16 21.40
C MET A 333 5.76 -15.55 21.51
N LYS A 334 6.92 -15.62 22.15
CA LYS A 334 7.54 -16.90 22.50
C LYS A 334 6.91 -17.45 23.77
N ASP A 335 6.44 -18.69 23.72
CA ASP A 335 5.97 -19.38 24.92
C ASP A 335 7.16 -19.79 25.81
N SER A 336 6.95 -19.72 27.12
CA SER A 336 7.98 -19.92 28.15
C SER A 336 8.70 -21.26 28.06
N VAL A 337 8.05 -22.28 27.48
CA VAL A 337 8.57 -23.65 27.35
C VAL A 337 9.71 -23.72 26.32
N LEU A 338 9.61 -22.99 25.20
CA LEU A 338 10.62 -22.99 24.12
C LEU A 338 11.88 -22.19 24.46
N LEU A 339 11.82 -21.30 25.46
CA LEU A 339 13.00 -20.58 25.94
C LEU A 339 13.98 -21.51 26.66
N ILE A 340 13.51 -22.64 27.20
CA ILE A 340 14.37 -23.63 27.85
C ILE A 340 15.21 -24.35 26.81
N ASP A 341 14.60 -24.82 25.71
CA ASP A 341 15.32 -25.56 24.66
C ASP A 341 16.35 -24.69 23.91
N LEU A 342 16.08 -23.39 23.73
CA LEU A 342 17.00 -22.44 23.09
C LEU A 342 18.16 -21.98 23.99
N LEU A 343 18.14 -22.29 25.29
CA LEU A 343 19.24 -22.00 26.21
C LEU A 343 20.23 -23.17 26.34
N TYR A 344 19.93 -24.32 25.73
CA TYR A 344 20.74 -25.55 25.76
C TYR A 344 21.39 -25.92 24.40
N ILE A 345 21.31 -25.03 23.40
CA ILE A 345 22.08 -25.07 22.14
C ILE A 345 22.91 -23.80 22.08
#